data_AF-A0A3B7MTK0-F1
#
_entry.id   AF-A0A3B7MTK0-F1
#
_cell.length_a   1.000
_cell.length_b   1.000
_cell.length_c   1.000
_cell.angle_alpha   90.00
_cell.angle_beta   90.00
_cell.angle_gamma   90.00
#
_symmetry.space_group_name_H-M   'P 1'
#
loop_
_entity.id
_entity.type
_entity.pdbx_description
1 polymer ?
#
loop_
_entity_poly.entity_id
_entity_poly.type
_entity_poly.pdbx_seq_one_letter_code
_entity_poly.pdbx_strand_id
1 'polypeptide(L)'
;MKTTGVIIARFQTPYLHEGHKYLLNEIRPHHNKIVVVLGVSPVKGSCRNPFDFYTRERLLKQYAPELVILPLSDHPDDGVWSERLDGLLCNTFPHESFVLYGSRDSFIPYYSGHLPVVALPEQGDYSATMIRDENADRVLDTVDFRMGINYAYHNRYDAVHPTVDIAVLRNEGKEVLLGKKHGATHWRFPGGFADPADASYEAAAARELQEECGELTTGAMQYIGSAKIDDWRYRSEADKIMTLFFKTEYVSGNAKANDDLAELAWFYTRTLPDMVDTKSITPEHHTLVNMLMTNITHQQA
;
A
#
# COMPACT_ATOMS: atom_id res chain seq x y z
N MET A 1 17.01 24.87 -37.03
CA MET A 1 16.86 24.90 -35.56
C MET A 1 17.56 23.69 -34.99
N LYS A 2 18.28 23.81 -33.87
CA LYS A 2 18.85 22.64 -33.19
C LYS A 2 17.70 21.97 -32.43
N THR A 3 17.50 20.68 -32.67
CA THR A 3 16.43 19.90 -32.05
C THR A 3 16.99 19.16 -30.83
N THR A 4 16.28 19.24 -29.72
CA THR A 4 16.60 18.60 -28.44
C THR A 4 15.92 17.25 -28.38
N GLY A 5 16.68 16.20 -28.08
CA GLY A 5 16.14 14.85 -27.91
C GLY A 5 15.57 14.70 -26.51
N VAL A 6 14.36 14.15 -26.39
CA VAL A 6 13.69 13.96 -25.11
C VAL A 6 13.41 12.48 -24.87
N ILE A 7 13.78 11.98 -23.70
CA ILE A 7 13.43 10.63 -23.25
C ILE A 7 12.46 10.74 -22.08
N ILE A 8 11.36 9.99 -22.14
CA ILE A 8 10.40 9.90 -21.05
C ILE A 8 10.43 8.48 -20.48
N ALA A 9 10.84 8.34 -19.21
CA ALA A 9 10.92 7.04 -18.57
C ALA A 9 10.92 7.14 -17.04
N ARG A 10 10.76 6.00 -16.37
CA ARG A 10 10.73 5.91 -14.90
C ARG A 10 12.09 5.63 -14.28
N PHE A 11 12.97 4.85 -14.92
CA PHE A 11 14.27 4.42 -14.38
C PHE A 11 14.21 3.87 -12.93
N GLN A 12 13.26 2.98 -12.66
CA GLN A 12 13.02 2.40 -11.33
C GLN A 12 13.86 1.11 -11.11
N THR A 13 15.18 1.23 -11.26
CA THR A 13 16.14 0.14 -11.07
C THR A 13 17.34 0.61 -10.27
N PRO A 14 18.00 -0.27 -9.48
CA PRO A 14 19.17 0.09 -8.67
C PRO A 14 20.38 0.54 -9.51
N TYR A 15 20.42 0.17 -10.79
CA TYR A 15 21.43 0.57 -11.76
C TYR A 15 20.82 0.71 -13.16
N LEU A 16 21.49 1.40 -14.07
CA LEU A 16 21.10 1.44 -15.49
C LEU A 16 21.50 0.14 -16.18
N HIS A 17 20.53 -0.68 -16.57
CA HIS A 17 20.76 -1.85 -17.42
C HIS A 17 20.98 -1.43 -18.89
N GLU A 18 21.34 -2.38 -19.76
CA GLU A 18 21.72 -2.07 -21.14
C GLU A 18 20.58 -1.43 -21.95
N GLY A 19 19.33 -1.86 -21.79
CA GLY A 19 18.18 -1.17 -22.42
C GLY A 19 18.07 0.33 -22.06
N HIS A 20 18.37 0.72 -20.82
CA HIS A 20 18.41 2.13 -20.43
C HIS A 20 19.57 2.88 -21.11
N LYS A 21 20.74 2.26 -21.16
CA LYS A 21 21.94 2.85 -21.79
C LYS A 21 21.75 2.99 -23.30
N TYR A 22 21.12 2.02 -23.94
CA TYR A 22 20.77 2.05 -25.35
C TYR A 22 19.89 3.24 -25.70
N LEU A 23 18.78 3.42 -24.96
CA LEU A 23 17.87 4.54 -25.15
C LEU A 23 18.60 5.88 -25.10
N LEU A 24 19.53 6.05 -24.15
CA LEU A 24 20.34 7.25 -24.01
C LEU A 24 21.38 7.38 -25.14
N ASN A 25 22.06 6.30 -25.51
CA ASN A 25 23.19 6.34 -26.44
C ASN A 25 22.77 6.44 -27.90
N GLU A 26 21.63 5.86 -28.27
CA GLU A 26 21.12 5.87 -29.63
C GLU A 26 20.83 7.29 -30.12
N ILE A 27 20.37 8.18 -29.23
CA ILE A 27 19.99 9.54 -29.61
C ILE A 27 21.14 10.56 -29.48
N ARG A 28 22.23 10.22 -28.78
CA ARG A 28 23.39 11.12 -28.57
C ARG A 28 24.04 11.62 -29.86
N PRO A 29 24.28 10.79 -30.90
CA PRO A 29 24.88 11.27 -32.14
C PRO A 29 24.02 12.31 -32.87
N HIS A 30 22.71 12.33 -32.60
CA HIS A 30 21.74 13.18 -33.29
C HIS A 30 21.42 14.48 -32.54
N HIS A 31 21.74 14.56 -31.24
CA HIS A 31 21.35 15.69 -30.40
C HIS A 31 22.49 16.19 -29.51
N ASN A 32 22.78 17.49 -29.59
CA ASN A 32 23.74 18.15 -28.69
C ASN A 32 23.20 18.33 -27.26
N LYS A 33 21.87 18.27 -27.09
CA LYS A 33 21.20 18.35 -25.79
C LYS A 33 20.18 17.22 -25.70
N ILE A 34 20.21 16.52 -24.57
CA ILE A 34 19.24 15.49 -24.22
C ILE A 34 18.56 15.91 -22.93
N VAL A 35 17.23 15.87 -22.95
CA VAL A 35 16.38 16.04 -21.76
C VAL A 35 15.80 14.69 -21.39
N VAL A 36 15.93 14.28 -20.14
CA VAL A 36 15.25 13.12 -19.59
C VAL A 36 14.13 13.60 -18.68
N VAL A 37 12.89 13.29 -19.04
CA VAL A 37 11.72 13.56 -18.21
C VAL A 37 11.43 12.32 -17.38
N LEU A 38 11.62 12.43 -16.07
CA LEU A 38 11.37 11.37 -15.11
C LEU A 38 9.92 11.41 -14.63
N GLY A 39 9.18 10.32 -14.88
CA GLY A 39 7.87 10.11 -14.28
C GLY A 39 7.96 10.06 -12.76
N VAL A 40 7.13 10.82 -12.06
CA VAL A 40 7.05 10.89 -10.60
C VAL A 40 5.69 10.37 -10.13
N SER A 41 5.72 9.19 -9.52
CA SER A 41 4.55 8.56 -8.93
C SER A 41 4.03 9.35 -7.72
N PRO A 42 2.70 9.51 -7.56
CA PRO A 42 2.13 10.07 -6.34
C PRO A 42 2.31 9.13 -5.14
N VAL A 43 2.42 7.82 -5.39
CA VAL A 43 2.70 6.80 -4.37
C VAL A 43 4.20 6.72 -4.13
N LYS A 44 4.64 7.05 -2.91
CA LYS A 44 6.04 7.00 -2.47
C LYS A 44 6.37 5.63 -1.87
N GLY A 45 7.59 5.14 -2.11
CA GLY A 45 8.12 3.95 -1.43
C GLY A 45 7.41 2.64 -1.75
N SER A 46 6.77 2.53 -2.93
CA SER A 46 6.13 1.28 -3.37
C SER A 46 7.14 0.33 -4.03
N CYS A 47 6.88 -0.97 -4.03
CA CYS A 47 7.73 -1.96 -4.73
C CYS A 47 7.89 -1.66 -6.24
N ARG A 48 6.87 -1.04 -6.86
CA ARG A 48 6.91 -0.63 -8.28
C ARG A 48 7.69 0.67 -8.50
N ASN A 49 7.64 1.60 -7.54
CA ASN A 49 8.33 2.90 -7.61
C ASN A 49 9.12 3.16 -6.32
N PRO A 50 10.20 2.40 -6.07
CA PRO A 50 10.95 2.49 -4.82
C PRO A 50 11.84 3.75 -4.74
N PHE A 51 12.28 4.28 -5.89
CA PHE A 51 13.21 5.40 -5.94
C PHE A 51 12.50 6.72 -6.23
N ASP A 52 12.81 7.74 -5.43
CA ASP A 52 12.30 9.09 -5.60
C ASP A 52 12.94 9.79 -6.81
N PHE A 53 12.60 11.07 -7.05
CA PHE A 53 13.18 11.82 -8.15
C PHE A 53 14.70 12.02 -7.98
N TYR A 54 15.16 12.43 -6.80
CA TYR A 54 16.57 12.78 -6.58
C TYR A 54 17.50 11.57 -6.69
N THR A 55 17.09 10.40 -6.19
CA THR A 55 17.87 9.16 -6.33
C THR A 55 18.10 8.81 -7.80
N ARG A 56 17.04 8.90 -8.62
CA ARG A 56 17.13 8.60 -10.06
C ARG A 56 17.86 9.66 -10.86
N GLU A 57 17.71 10.93 -10.47
CA GLU A 57 18.49 12.02 -11.05
C GLU A 57 19.99 11.78 -10.86
N ARG A 58 20.41 11.41 -9.64
CA ARG A 58 21.81 11.08 -9.33
C ARG A 58 22.30 9.88 -10.11
N LEU A 59 21.50 8.82 -10.22
CA LEU A 59 21.82 7.63 -11.03
C LEU A 59 22.11 8.01 -12.49
N LEU A 60 21.25 8.83 -13.11
CA LEU A 60 21.43 9.26 -14.49
C LEU A 60 22.62 10.20 -14.65
N LYS A 61 22.82 11.15 -13.72
CA LYS A 61 23.97 12.07 -13.75
C LYS A 61 25.31 11.37 -13.52
N GLN A 62 25.33 10.25 -12.79
CA GLN A 62 26.53 9.42 -12.67
C GLN A 62 26.90 8.78 -14.02
N TYR A 63 25.91 8.44 -14.84
CA TYR A 63 26.15 7.89 -16.18
C TYR A 63 26.49 8.98 -17.20
N ALA A 64 25.81 10.11 -17.14
CA ALA A 64 25.98 11.23 -18.05
C ALA A 64 25.66 12.57 -17.37
N PRO A 65 26.70 13.27 -16.86
CA PRO A 65 26.54 14.52 -16.11
C PRO A 65 25.88 15.66 -16.89
N GLU A 66 25.96 15.63 -18.22
CA GLU A 66 25.43 16.64 -19.13
C GLU A 66 23.90 16.56 -19.36
N LEU A 67 23.25 15.48 -18.92
CA LEU A 67 21.82 15.30 -19.07
C LEU A 67 21.05 16.38 -18.30
N VAL A 68 20.08 16.98 -18.97
CA VAL A 68 19.05 17.79 -18.31
C VAL A 68 17.96 16.84 -17.82
N ILE A 69 17.63 16.88 -16.53
CA ILE A 69 16.65 15.96 -15.94
C ILE A 69 15.50 16.77 -15.35
N LEU A 70 14.28 16.50 -15.81
CA LEU A 70 13.07 17.20 -15.35
C LEU A 70 12.08 16.21 -14.73
N PRO A 71 11.40 16.56 -13.63
CA PRO A 71 10.32 15.75 -13.08
C PRO A 71 9.01 16.01 -13.84
N LEU A 72 8.22 14.96 -14.03
CA LEU A 72 6.83 15.06 -14.47
C LEU A 72 5.95 14.16 -13.59
N SER A 73 5.02 14.76 -12.85
CA SER A 73 4.07 14.01 -12.03
C SER A 73 3.13 13.18 -12.88
N ASP A 74 2.86 11.95 -12.45
CA ASP A 74 1.82 11.11 -13.06
C ASP A 74 0.46 11.84 -12.99
N HIS A 75 -0.39 11.60 -13.98
CA HIS A 75 -1.76 12.09 -14.01
C HIS A 75 -2.69 10.97 -14.48
N PRO A 76 -3.91 10.83 -13.91
CA PRO A 76 -4.83 9.77 -14.31
C PRO A 76 -5.41 9.94 -15.72
N ASP A 77 -5.30 11.14 -16.29
CA ASP A 77 -5.73 11.46 -17.66
C ASP A 77 -4.50 11.70 -18.55
N ASP A 78 -4.38 10.91 -19.60
CA ASP A 78 -3.28 10.89 -20.57
C ASP A 78 -3.19 12.17 -21.41
N GLY A 79 -4.34 12.81 -21.71
CA GLY A 79 -4.40 14.06 -22.45
C GLY A 79 -3.85 15.22 -21.64
N VAL A 80 -4.27 15.32 -20.38
CA VAL A 80 -3.74 16.30 -19.42
C VAL A 80 -2.27 16.03 -19.10
N TRP A 81 -1.87 14.75 -19.02
CA TRP A 81 -0.46 14.38 -18.86
C TRP A 81 0.39 14.86 -20.05
N SER A 82 -0.11 14.68 -21.27
CA SER A 82 0.56 15.10 -22.51
C SER A 82 0.68 16.62 -22.60
N GLU A 83 -0.38 17.36 -22.26
CA GLU A 83 -0.34 18.84 -22.20
C GLU A 83 0.69 19.33 -21.18
N ARG A 84 0.78 18.68 -20.01
CA ARG A 84 1.79 19.01 -19.00
C ARG A 84 3.21 18.70 -19.46
N LEU A 85 3.43 17.61 -20.21
CA LEU A 85 4.73 17.29 -20.79
C LEU A 85 5.15 18.37 -21.80
N ASP A 86 4.27 18.73 -22.73
CA ASP A 86 4.52 19.78 -23.72
C ASP A 86 4.80 21.12 -23.03
N GLY A 87 3.95 21.50 -22.07
CA GLY A 87 4.11 22.71 -21.28
C GLY A 87 5.41 22.73 -20.49
N LEU A 88 5.80 21.62 -19.87
CA LEU A 88 7.06 21.49 -19.14
C LEU A 88 8.25 21.77 -20.06
N LEU A 89 8.28 21.17 -21.25
CA LEU A 89 9.38 21.33 -22.19
C LEU A 89 9.41 22.73 -22.80
N CYS A 90 8.28 23.19 -23.35
CA CYS A 90 8.17 24.47 -24.05
C CYS A 90 8.33 25.68 -23.12
N ASN A 91 7.87 25.60 -21.87
CA ASN A 91 8.06 26.70 -20.91
C ASN A 91 9.49 26.72 -20.37
N THR A 92 10.12 25.56 -20.19
CA THR A 92 11.50 25.49 -19.69
C THR A 92 12.52 25.88 -20.78
N PHE A 93 12.26 25.55 -22.05
CA PHE A 93 13.12 25.95 -23.17
C PHE A 93 12.31 26.58 -24.33
N PRO A 94 11.88 27.86 -24.20
CA PRO A 94 10.98 28.53 -25.17
C PRO A 94 11.50 28.69 -26.60
N HIS A 95 12.80 28.48 -26.84
CA HIS A 95 13.44 28.68 -28.14
C HIS A 95 13.96 27.38 -28.76
N GLU A 96 13.59 26.24 -28.19
CA GLU A 96 14.01 24.92 -28.66
C GLU A 96 12.88 24.18 -29.37
N SER A 97 13.27 23.23 -30.21
CA SER A 97 12.37 22.25 -30.81
C SER A 97 12.69 20.90 -30.22
N PHE A 98 11.69 20.04 -30.01
CA PHE A 98 11.86 18.76 -29.34
C PHE A 98 11.45 17.60 -30.23
N VAL A 99 12.09 16.45 -30.05
CA VAL A 99 11.62 15.14 -30.54
C VAL A 99 11.62 14.18 -29.36
N LEU A 100 10.50 13.51 -29.15
CA LEU A 100 10.32 12.57 -28.05
C LEU A 100 10.69 11.17 -28.52
N TYR A 101 11.50 10.46 -27.73
CA TYR A 101 11.97 9.12 -28.01
C TYR A 101 11.42 8.13 -26.99
N GLY A 102 10.85 7.04 -27.48
CA GLY A 102 10.37 5.91 -26.69
C GLY A 102 10.73 4.58 -27.36
N SER A 103 10.70 3.50 -26.59
CA SER A 103 10.92 2.13 -27.10
C SER A 103 9.81 1.22 -26.54
N ARG A 104 10.11 -0.06 -26.26
CA ARG A 104 9.17 -1.03 -25.65
C ARG A 104 8.50 -0.47 -24.39
N ASP A 105 7.20 -0.71 -24.25
CA ASP A 105 6.37 -0.31 -23.09
C ASP A 105 6.50 1.18 -22.71
N SER A 106 6.76 2.05 -23.70
CA SER A 106 6.95 3.48 -23.47
C SER A 106 5.64 4.26 -23.46
N PHE A 107 5.77 5.57 -23.24
CA PHE A 107 4.67 6.53 -23.20
C PHE A 107 3.95 6.73 -24.55
N ILE A 108 4.52 6.27 -25.67
CA ILE A 108 4.06 6.57 -27.04
C ILE A 108 2.56 6.29 -27.26
N PRO A 109 1.98 5.14 -26.85
CA PRO A 109 0.56 4.87 -27.05
C PRO A 109 -0.38 5.80 -26.26
N TYR A 110 0.14 6.44 -25.21
CA TYR A 110 -0.61 7.29 -24.28
C TYR A 110 -0.40 8.78 -24.58
N TYR A 111 0.52 9.14 -25.47
CA TYR A 111 0.84 10.53 -25.76
C TYR A 111 -0.09 11.09 -26.83
N SER A 112 -0.77 12.18 -26.50
CA SER A 112 -1.66 12.92 -27.41
C SER A 112 -1.27 14.40 -27.55
N GLY A 113 -0.01 14.75 -27.24
CA GLY A 113 0.51 16.10 -27.38
C GLY A 113 0.96 16.43 -28.81
N HIS A 114 1.61 17.57 -28.97
CA HIS A 114 1.92 18.15 -30.28
C HIS A 114 3.37 17.93 -30.74
N LEU A 115 4.23 17.40 -29.87
CA LEU A 115 5.64 17.21 -30.18
C LEU A 115 5.84 15.93 -31.01
N PRO A 116 6.77 15.95 -31.99
CA PRO A 116 7.05 14.78 -32.80
C PRO A 116 7.62 13.63 -31.96
N VAL A 117 7.18 12.41 -32.26
CA VAL A 117 7.55 11.19 -31.54
C VAL A 117 8.29 10.23 -32.48
N VAL A 118 9.35 9.61 -31.98
CA VAL A 118 10.13 8.58 -32.66
C VAL A 118 10.20 7.32 -31.79
N ALA A 119 9.73 6.20 -32.33
CA ALA A 119 9.89 4.90 -31.71
C ALA A 119 11.27 4.32 -32.08
N LEU A 120 12.07 4.01 -31.08
CA LEU A 120 13.34 3.31 -31.24
C LEU A 120 13.10 1.79 -31.23
N PRO A 121 13.88 1.01 -32.00
CA PRO A 121 13.84 -0.44 -31.96
C PRO A 121 13.97 -0.99 -30.55
N GLU A 122 13.33 -2.12 -30.29
CA GLU A 122 13.52 -2.83 -29.03
C GLU A 122 14.94 -3.43 -29.01
N GLN A 123 15.64 -3.27 -27.88
CA GLN A 123 16.96 -3.85 -27.70
C GLN A 123 17.00 -4.75 -26.47
N GLY A 124 17.14 -6.06 -26.72
CA GLY A 124 17.22 -7.08 -25.69
C GLY A 124 15.94 -7.22 -24.87
N ASP A 125 15.99 -8.12 -23.89
CA ASP A 125 14.89 -8.31 -22.95
C ASP A 125 15.33 -7.88 -21.55
N TYR A 126 15.24 -6.57 -21.31
CA TYR A 126 15.57 -5.99 -20.01
C TYR A 126 14.30 -5.57 -19.29
N SER A 127 14.07 -6.17 -18.11
CA SER A 127 12.89 -5.91 -17.29
C SER A 127 13.29 -5.27 -15.97
N ALA A 128 12.86 -4.02 -15.76
CA ALA A 128 13.05 -3.33 -14.50
C ALA A 128 12.34 -4.06 -13.34
N THR A 129 11.22 -4.73 -13.61
CA THR A 129 10.49 -5.53 -12.61
C THR A 129 11.30 -6.73 -12.19
N MET A 130 11.81 -7.53 -13.13
CA MET A 130 12.67 -8.67 -12.81
C MET A 130 13.90 -8.25 -12.02
N ILE A 131 14.57 -7.16 -12.41
CA ILE A 131 15.75 -6.67 -11.68
C ILE A 131 15.40 -6.30 -10.23
N ARG A 132 14.25 -5.67 -9.98
CA ARG A 132 13.83 -5.36 -8.61
C ARG A 132 13.53 -6.65 -7.83
N ASP A 133 12.81 -7.59 -8.43
CA ASP A 133 12.42 -8.84 -7.77
C ASP A 133 13.64 -9.72 -7.43
N GLU A 134 14.57 -9.89 -8.38
CA GLU A 134 15.83 -10.64 -8.21
C GLU A 134 16.77 -10.04 -7.15
N ASN A 135 16.59 -8.77 -6.79
CA ASN A 135 17.43 -8.09 -5.81
C ASN A 135 16.66 -7.74 -4.51
N ALA A 136 15.43 -8.19 -4.36
CA ALA A 136 14.56 -7.78 -3.23
C ALA A 136 15.02 -8.32 -1.87
N ASP A 137 15.69 -9.48 -1.84
CA ASP A 137 16.17 -10.15 -0.62
C ASP A 137 17.68 -9.96 -0.38
N ARG A 138 18.36 -9.22 -1.25
CA ARG A 138 19.81 -9.02 -1.19
C ARG A 138 20.18 -7.99 -0.12
N VAL A 139 20.85 -8.44 0.93
CA VAL A 139 21.36 -7.58 2.01
C VAL A 139 22.83 -7.22 1.77
N LEU A 140 23.17 -5.93 1.84
CA LEU A 140 24.54 -5.43 1.73
C LEU A 140 25.04 -4.91 3.09
N ASP A 141 26.35 -4.94 3.32
CA ASP A 141 27.00 -4.54 4.58
C ASP A 141 27.48 -3.08 4.60
N THR A 142 27.23 -2.34 3.52
CA THR A 142 27.68 -0.94 3.36
C THR A 142 26.86 0.03 4.21
N VAL A 143 27.48 1.16 4.59
CA VAL A 143 26.78 2.26 5.28
C VAL A 143 25.69 2.84 4.38
N ASP A 144 25.97 3.00 3.08
CA ASP A 144 25.02 3.53 2.10
C ASP A 144 23.74 2.68 2.00
N PHE A 145 23.85 1.35 2.07
CA PHE A 145 22.68 0.45 2.08
C PHE A 145 21.79 0.70 3.30
N ARG A 146 22.39 0.75 4.50
CA ARG A 146 21.65 1.05 5.74
C ARG A 146 21.04 2.45 5.75
N MET A 147 21.77 3.45 5.23
CA MET A 147 21.25 4.82 5.09
C MET A 147 20.09 4.88 4.08
N GLY A 148 20.15 4.12 3.00
CA GLY A 148 19.07 3.99 2.02
C GLY A 148 17.79 3.42 2.64
N ILE A 149 17.92 2.40 3.50
CA ILE A 149 16.79 1.85 4.26
C ILE A 149 16.17 2.93 5.14
N ASN A 150 16.98 3.63 5.94
CA ASN A 150 16.49 4.73 6.78
C ASN A 150 15.78 5.80 5.95
N TYR A 151 16.39 6.22 4.83
CA TYR A 151 15.81 7.20 3.94
C TYR A 151 14.44 6.76 3.41
N ALA A 152 14.29 5.51 2.96
CA ALA A 152 13.03 4.99 2.45
C ALA A 152 11.92 5.02 3.51
N TYR A 153 12.19 4.55 4.73
CA TYR A 153 11.20 4.50 5.80
C TYR A 153 10.87 5.86 6.42
N HIS A 154 11.78 6.84 6.37
CA HIS A 154 11.51 8.21 6.82
C HIS A 154 10.73 9.07 5.81
N ASN A 155 10.67 8.66 4.54
CA ASN A 155 10.04 9.44 3.47
C ASN A 155 8.73 8.84 2.95
N ARG A 156 8.27 7.72 3.53
CA ARG A 156 6.90 7.21 3.32
C ARG A 156 5.91 7.93 4.23
N TYR A 157 4.64 7.87 3.88
CA TYR A 157 3.57 8.29 4.78
C TYR A 157 3.34 7.21 5.84
N ASP A 158 2.98 7.63 7.05
CA ASP A 158 2.55 6.73 8.12
C ASP A 158 1.31 5.94 7.65
N ALA A 159 1.31 4.64 7.90
CA ALA A 159 0.24 3.74 7.50
C ALA A 159 -0.70 3.44 8.67
N VAL A 160 -1.96 3.23 8.34
CA VAL A 160 -2.92 2.59 9.25
C VAL A 160 -3.22 1.21 8.71
N HIS A 161 -3.01 0.20 9.54
CA HIS A 161 -3.35 -1.19 9.22
C HIS A 161 -4.77 -1.48 9.70
N PRO A 162 -5.73 -1.65 8.78
CA PRO A 162 -7.11 -1.92 9.15
C PRO A 162 -7.27 -3.36 9.63
N THR A 163 -7.97 -3.52 10.75
CA THR A 163 -8.47 -4.81 11.23
C THR A 163 -9.99 -4.77 11.33
N VAL A 164 -10.59 -5.94 11.50
CA VAL A 164 -12.01 -6.10 11.80
C VAL A 164 -12.16 -6.96 13.05
N ASP A 165 -13.08 -6.59 13.92
CA ASP A 165 -13.45 -7.35 15.11
C ASP A 165 -14.95 -7.58 15.12
N ILE A 166 -15.39 -8.75 15.61
CA ILE A 166 -16.80 -9.16 15.52
C ILE A 166 -17.34 -9.56 16.89
N ALA A 167 -18.41 -8.90 17.34
CA ALA A 167 -19.26 -9.37 18.42
C ALA A 167 -20.37 -10.26 17.85
N VAL A 168 -20.18 -11.58 17.92
CA VAL A 168 -21.25 -12.53 17.58
C VAL A 168 -22.17 -12.69 18.79
N LEU A 169 -23.41 -12.24 18.64
CA LEU A 169 -24.41 -12.19 19.70
C LEU A 169 -25.41 -13.33 19.57
N ARG A 170 -25.91 -13.82 20.69
CA ARG A 170 -27.07 -14.73 20.72
C ARG A 170 -28.00 -14.40 21.87
N ASN A 171 -29.16 -15.04 21.89
CA ASN A 171 -30.16 -14.88 22.94
C ASN A 171 -30.54 -13.41 23.15
N GLU A 172 -30.87 -12.72 22.05
CA GLU A 172 -31.26 -11.29 22.04
C GLU A 172 -30.14 -10.38 22.60
N GLY A 173 -28.88 -10.64 22.21
CA GLY A 173 -27.72 -9.87 22.68
C GLY A 173 -27.31 -10.11 24.13
N LYS A 174 -27.85 -11.14 24.80
CA LYS A 174 -27.50 -11.46 26.20
C LYS A 174 -26.19 -12.22 26.34
N GLU A 175 -25.75 -12.89 25.28
CA GLU A 175 -24.48 -13.59 25.23
C GLU A 175 -23.66 -13.20 24.01
N VAL A 176 -22.34 -13.22 24.15
CA VAL A 176 -21.37 -12.95 23.09
C VAL A 176 -20.34 -14.08 23.01
N LEU A 177 -19.94 -14.43 21.79
CA LEU A 177 -18.85 -15.38 21.56
C LEU A 177 -17.51 -14.66 21.71
N LEU A 178 -16.63 -15.22 22.54
CA LEU A 178 -15.25 -14.78 22.66
C LEU A 178 -14.30 -15.95 22.40
N GLY A 179 -13.12 -15.60 21.90
CA GLY A 179 -12.03 -16.50 21.62
C GLY A 179 -10.83 -16.29 22.53
N LYS A 180 -9.98 -17.32 22.61
CA LYS A 180 -8.69 -17.26 23.28
C LYS A 180 -7.64 -17.93 22.37
N LYS A 181 -6.53 -17.23 22.14
CA LYS A 181 -5.42 -17.74 21.32
C LYS A 181 -4.66 -18.87 22.02
N HIS A 182 -3.95 -19.68 21.25
CA HIS A 182 -3.05 -20.71 21.75
C HIS A 182 -2.09 -20.16 22.82
N GLY A 183 -2.11 -20.74 24.03
CA GLY A 183 -1.25 -20.34 25.15
C GLY A 183 -1.57 -18.98 25.78
N ALA A 184 -2.62 -18.28 25.34
CA ALA A 184 -3.03 -17.00 25.90
C ALA A 184 -3.96 -17.18 27.12
N THR A 185 -3.86 -16.30 28.11
CA THR A 185 -4.77 -16.29 29.27
C THR A 185 -6.01 -15.43 29.05
N HIS A 186 -5.97 -14.53 28.06
CA HIS A 186 -6.98 -13.51 27.83
C HIS A 186 -7.96 -13.90 26.70
N TRP A 187 -9.22 -13.55 26.92
CA TRP A 187 -10.29 -13.61 25.94
C TRP A 187 -10.29 -12.38 25.03
N ARG A 188 -10.80 -12.53 23.82
CA ARG A 188 -10.89 -11.48 22.80
C ARG A 188 -12.09 -11.71 21.88
N PHE A 189 -12.51 -10.65 21.19
CA PHE A 189 -13.43 -10.79 20.07
C PHE A 189 -12.72 -11.52 18.92
N PRO A 190 -13.41 -12.39 18.16
CA PRO A 190 -12.90 -12.89 16.88
C PRO A 190 -12.62 -11.73 15.91
N GLY A 191 -11.58 -11.85 15.11
CA GLY A 191 -11.17 -10.80 14.19
C GLY A 191 -9.72 -10.86 13.74
N GLY A 192 -9.41 -10.08 12.71
CA GLY A 192 -8.09 -10.07 12.08
C GLY A 192 -7.90 -8.93 11.10
N PHE A 193 -6.87 -9.05 10.25
CA PHE A 193 -6.52 -8.00 9.30
C PHE A 193 -7.43 -8.04 8.07
N ALA A 194 -7.81 -6.86 7.57
CA ALA A 194 -8.41 -6.80 6.25
C ALA A 194 -7.35 -7.08 5.18
N ASP A 195 -7.72 -7.85 4.16
CA ASP A 195 -6.87 -8.18 3.02
C ASP A 195 -7.15 -7.22 1.85
N PRO A 196 -6.13 -6.79 1.07
CA PRO A 196 -6.35 -6.02 -0.16
C PRO A 196 -7.31 -6.64 -1.19
N ALA A 197 -7.55 -7.96 -1.13
CA ALA A 197 -8.49 -8.68 -1.98
C ALA A 197 -9.92 -8.70 -1.42
N ASP A 198 -10.15 -8.29 -0.16
CA ASP A 198 -11.49 -8.22 0.42
C ASP A 198 -12.34 -7.15 -0.30
N ALA A 199 -13.58 -7.49 -0.65
CA ALA A 199 -14.48 -6.56 -1.34
C ALA A 199 -14.97 -5.42 -0.42
N SER A 200 -15.05 -5.66 0.88
CA SER A 200 -15.42 -4.67 1.91
C SER A 200 -14.99 -5.13 3.30
N TYR A 201 -15.09 -4.26 4.31
CA TYR A 201 -14.80 -4.64 5.70
C TYR A 201 -15.84 -5.60 6.29
N GLU A 202 -17.07 -5.59 5.81
CA GLU A 202 -18.08 -6.60 6.16
C GLU A 202 -17.71 -7.97 5.60
N ALA A 203 -17.17 -8.01 4.37
CA ALA A 203 -16.66 -9.25 3.77
C ALA A 203 -15.44 -9.77 4.55
N ALA A 204 -14.51 -8.89 4.91
CA ALA A 204 -13.37 -9.23 5.77
C ALA A 204 -13.84 -9.78 7.13
N ALA A 205 -14.81 -9.12 7.77
CA ALA A 205 -15.35 -9.55 9.06
C ALA A 205 -16.02 -10.93 8.99
N ALA A 206 -16.74 -11.22 7.90
CA ALA A 206 -17.33 -12.53 7.68
C ALA A 206 -16.27 -13.61 7.43
N ARG A 207 -15.21 -13.30 6.66
CA ARG A 207 -14.07 -14.20 6.40
C ARG A 207 -13.33 -14.54 7.69
N GLU A 208 -12.87 -13.52 8.43
CA GLU A 208 -12.14 -13.68 9.70
C GLU A 208 -12.96 -14.48 10.72
N LEU A 209 -14.27 -14.22 10.81
CA LEU A 209 -15.14 -14.99 11.70
C LEU A 209 -15.18 -16.49 11.32
N GLN A 210 -15.26 -16.80 10.02
CA GLN A 210 -15.24 -18.21 9.56
C GLN A 210 -13.88 -18.87 9.81
N GLU A 211 -12.78 -18.14 9.57
CA GLU A 211 -11.41 -18.63 9.76
C GLU A 211 -11.15 -19.01 11.23
N GLU A 212 -11.53 -18.13 12.17
CA GLU A 212 -11.24 -18.31 13.60
C GLU A 212 -12.31 -19.12 14.37
N CYS A 213 -13.58 -19.05 13.94
CA CYS A 213 -14.72 -19.65 14.67
C CYS A 213 -15.40 -20.82 13.96
N GLY A 214 -14.94 -21.17 12.75
CA GLY A 214 -15.51 -22.21 11.92
C GLY A 214 -16.80 -21.80 11.21
N GLU A 215 -17.48 -22.79 10.62
CA GLU A 215 -18.71 -22.61 9.84
C GLU A 215 -19.89 -22.17 10.73
N LEU A 216 -20.05 -20.86 10.87
CA LEU A 216 -21.16 -20.21 11.56
C LEU A 216 -22.09 -19.54 10.55
N THR A 217 -23.39 -19.77 10.72
CA THR A 217 -24.43 -18.96 10.05
C THR A 217 -24.77 -17.79 10.96
N THR A 218 -24.59 -16.58 10.45
CA THR A 218 -24.89 -15.33 11.18
C THR A 218 -25.83 -14.44 10.37
N GLY A 219 -26.38 -13.42 11.03
CA GLY A 219 -27.04 -12.31 10.36
C GLY A 219 -26.05 -11.41 9.60
N ALA A 220 -26.57 -10.30 9.08
CA ALA A 220 -25.74 -9.28 8.45
C ALA A 220 -24.78 -8.64 9.45
N MET A 221 -23.55 -8.36 9.02
CA MET A 221 -22.59 -7.58 9.80
C MET A 221 -23.10 -6.15 9.97
N GLN A 222 -23.27 -5.73 11.22
CA GLN A 222 -23.73 -4.39 11.59
C GLN A 222 -22.57 -3.61 12.21
N TYR A 223 -22.17 -2.52 11.58
CA TYR A 223 -21.10 -1.67 12.08
C TYR A 223 -21.49 -0.99 13.40
N ILE A 224 -20.64 -1.14 14.42
CA ILE A 224 -20.78 -0.44 15.71
C ILE A 224 -19.96 0.85 15.70
N GLY A 225 -18.72 0.79 15.22
CA GLY A 225 -17.76 1.89 15.32
C GLY A 225 -16.34 1.44 15.00
N SER A 226 -15.39 2.36 15.10
CA SER A 226 -13.97 2.10 14.84
C SER A 226 -13.09 2.65 15.94
N ALA A 227 -12.03 1.95 16.29
CA ALA A 227 -11.11 2.39 17.33
C ALA A 227 -9.65 2.13 16.96
N LYS A 228 -8.76 3.03 17.39
CA LYS A 228 -7.33 2.77 17.42
C LYS A 228 -7.04 1.69 18.46
N ILE A 229 -6.30 0.67 18.07
CA ILE A 229 -5.91 -0.43 18.95
C ILE A 229 -4.50 -0.17 19.48
N ASP A 230 -4.33 -0.24 20.81
CA ASP A 230 -3.02 -0.10 21.48
C ASP A 230 -2.23 -1.43 21.43
N ASP A 231 -1.98 -1.91 20.22
CA ASP A 231 -1.18 -3.11 19.97
C ASP A 231 0.28 -2.86 20.33
N TRP A 232 0.85 -3.73 21.17
CA TRP A 232 2.23 -3.58 21.67
C TRP A 232 3.28 -3.51 20.56
N ARG A 233 3.04 -4.16 19.41
CA ARG A 233 3.95 -4.18 18.25
C ARG A 233 4.05 -2.79 17.61
N TYR A 234 2.95 -2.05 17.63
CA TYR A 234 2.82 -0.74 16.98
C TYR A 234 2.83 0.42 17.97
N ARG A 235 2.95 0.18 19.28
CA ARG A 235 2.89 1.25 20.30
C ARG A 235 3.94 2.33 20.08
N SER A 236 5.18 1.92 19.82
CA SER A 236 6.32 2.80 19.57
C SER A 236 6.56 3.14 18.10
N GLU A 237 5.79 2.56 17.19
CA GLU A 237 5.92 2.77 15.74
C GLU A 237 5.11 3.99 15.28
N ALA A 238 5.41 4.51 14.09
CA ALA A 238 4.57 5.54 13.46
C ALA A 238 3.26 4.92 12.93
N ASP A 239 3.37 3.77 12.27
CA ASP A 239 2.23 2.99 11.79
C ASP A 239 1.34 2.54 12.96
N LYS A 240 0.02 2.51 12.76
CA LYS A 240 -0.95 2.12 13.80
C LYS A 240 -1.97 1.12 13.29
N ILE A 241 -2.51 0.32 14.21
CA ILE A 241 -3.67 -0.53 13.94
C ILE A 241 -4.96 0.23 14.28
N MET A 242 -5.93 0.17 13.39
CA MET A 242 -7.28 0.66 13.64
C MET A 242 -8.27 -0.41 13.24
N THR A 243 -9.19 -0.75 14.14
CA THR A 243 -10.18 -1.79 13.88
C THR A 243 -11.54 -1.19 13.54
N LEU A 244 -12.27 -1.86 12.67
CA LEU A 244 -13.71 -1.69 12.49
C LEU A 244 -14.43 -2.77 13.27
N PHE A 245 -15.29 -2.37 14.19
CA PHE A 245 -16.00 -3.28 15.07
C PHE A 245 -17.43 -3.50 14.59
N PHE A 246 -17.75 -4.75 14.32
CA PHE A 246 -19.06 -5.19 13.88
C PHE A 246 -19.74 -6.02 14.96
N LYS A 247 -21.06 -6.08 14.90
CA LYS A 247 -21.83 -7.14 15.55
C LYS A 247 -22.65 -7.90 14.53
N THR A 248 -23.00 -9.13 14.89
CA THR A 248 -23.94 -9.93 14.13
C THR A 248 -24.68 -10.87 15.06
N GLU A 249 -25.88 -11.29 14.65
CA GLU A 249 -26.66 -12.28 15.39
C GLU A 249 -26.28 -13.69 14.93
N TYR A 250 -26.04 -14.58 15.88
CA TYR A 250 -25.88 -16.00 15.64
C TYR A 250 -27.21 -16.62 15.21
N VAL A 251 -27.18 -17.40 14.13
CA VAL A 251 -28.34 -18.14 13.61
C VAL A 251 -28.19 -19.64 13.87
N SER A 252 -27.08 -20.23 13.42
CA SER A 252 -26.81 -21.67 13.56
C SER A 252 -25.34 -22.00 13.32
N GLY A 253 -24.95 -23.26 13.57
CA GLY A 253 -23.59 -23.77 13.36
C GLY A 253 -22.99 -24.35 14.63
N ASN A 254 -21.75 -24.83 14.56
CA ASN A 254 -21.01 -25.25 15.74
C ASN A 254 -19.74 -24.41 15.84
N ALA A 255 -19.70 -23.51 16.81
CA ALA A 255 -18.52 -22.69 17.06
C ALA A 255 -17.35 -23.61 17.40
N LYS A 256 -16.33 -23.59 16.55
CA LYS A 256 -15.14 -24.41 16.71
C LYS A 256 -13.92 -23.52 16.53
N ALA A 257 -13.08 -23.48 17.56
CA ALA A 257 -11.83 -22.75 17.51
C ALA A 257 -10.96 -23.30 16.37
N ASN A 258 -10.40 -22.40 15.58
CA ASN A 258 -9.51 -22.73 14.48
C ASN A 258 -8.49 -21.61 14.29
N ASP A 259 -7.47 -21.90 13.47
CA ASP A 259 -6.36 -20.98 13.16
C ASP A 259 -5.68 -20.44 14.43
N ASP A 260 -5.75 -19.14 14.67
CA ASP A 260 -5.11 -18.50 15.81
C ASP A 260 -5.83 -18.77 17.15
N LEU A 261 -7.13 -19.12 17.13
CA LEU A 261 -7.92 -19.41 18.33
C LEU A 261 -7.83 -20.88 18.74
N ALA A 262 -7.60 -21.10 20.04
CA ALA A 262 -7.56 -22.43 20.66
C ALA A 262 -8.86 -22.77 21.39
N GLU A 263 -9.54 -21.76 21.95
CA GLU A 263 -10.77 -21.93 22.71
C GLU A 263 -11.80 -20.88 22.29
N LEU A 264 -13.06 -21.30 22.26
CA LEU A 264 -14.22 -20.44 22.08
C LEU A 264 -15.20 -20.67 23.22
N ALA A 265 -15.77 -19.60 23.77
CA ALA A 265 -16.82 -19.72 24.76
C ALA A 265 -17.81 -18.56 24.68
N TRP A 266 -19.05 -18.85 25.06
CA TRP A 266 -20.12 -17.87 25.17
C TRP A 266 -20.10 -17.25 26.56
N PHE A 267 -20.11 -15.92 26.62
CA PHE A 267 -20.13 -15.15 27.85
C PHE A 267 -21.36 -14.26 27.89
N TYR A 268 -21.90 -14.02 29.07
CA TYR A 268 -22.97 -13.04 29.21
C TYR A 268 -22.43 -11.63 28.92
N THR A 269 -23.12 -10.86 28.08
CA THR A 269 -22.68 -9.49 27.72
C THR A 269 -22.56 -8.59 28.96
N ARG A 270 -23.48 -8.75 29.92
CA ARG A 270 -23.44 -8.03 31.20
C ARG A 270 -22.17 -8.27 32.05
N THR A 271 -21.44 -9.36 31.83
CA THR A 271 -20.21 -9.67 32.60
C THR A 271 -18.95 -9.12 31.94
N LEU A 272 -19.04 -8.59 30.71
CA LEU A 272 -17.86 -8.06 30.01
C LEU A 272 -17.14 -6.94 30.78
N PRO A 273 -17.83 -5.97 31.42
CA PRO A 273 -17.16 -4.97 32.25
C PRO A 273 -16.33 -5.60 33.38
N ASP A 274 -16.89 -6.57 34.11
CA ASP A 274 -16.16 -7.29 35.17
C ASP A 274 -14.97 -8.08 34.60
N MET A 275 -15.10 -8.62 33.39
CA MET A 275 -14.01 -9.32 32.71
C MET A 275 -12.88 -8.37 32.27
N VAL A 276 -13.19 -7.10 31.99
CA VAL A 276 -12.18 -6.05 31.76
C VAL A 276 -11.45 -5.73 33.07
N ASP A 277 -12.19 -5.52 34.16
CA ASP A 277 -11.63 -5.17 35.48
C ASP A 277 -10.76 -6.30 36.05
N THR A 278 -11.19 -7.55 35.88
CA THR A 278 -10.42 -8.74 36.29
C THR A 278 -9.27 -9.09 35.33
N LYS A 279 -9.08 -8.31 34.26
CA LYS A 279 -8.07 -8.53 33.21
C LYS A 279 -8.21 -9.91 32.57
N SER A 280 -9.43 -10.38 32.40
CA SER A 280 -9.75 -11.60 31.64
C SER A 280 -9.88 -11.31 30.14
N ILE A 281 -10.19 -10.08 29.74
CA ILE A 281 -10.18 -9.61 28.35
C ILE A 281 -8.83 -8.96 28.03
N THR A 282 -8.33 -9.19 26.81
CA THR A 282 -7.09 -8.59 26.35
C THR A 282 -7.18 -7.05 26.37
N PRO A 283 -6.17 -6.32 26.87
CA PRO A 283 -6.22 -4.85 26.99
C PRO A 283 -6.60 -4.12 25.70
N GLU A 284 -6.17 -4.66 24.56
CA GLU A 284 -6.43 -4.13 23.23
C GLU A 284 -7.94 -4.05 22.91
N HIS A 285 -8.75 -4.94 23.48
CA HIS A 285 -10.20 -5.02 23.20
C HIS A 285 -11.07 -4.34 24.26
N HIS A 286 -10.48 -3.72 25.30
CA HIS A 286 -11.24 -3.02 26.34
C HIS A 286 -12.10 -1.89 25.75
N THR A 287 -11.59 -1.18 24.75
CA THR A 287 -12.35 -0.14 24.05
C THR A 287 -13.54 -0.72 23.28
N LEU A 288 -13.40 -1.92 22.72
CA LEU A 288 -14.46 -2.61 21.96
C LEU A 288 -15.57 -3.11 22.89
N VAL A 289 -15.20 -3.57 24.10
CA VAL A 289 -16.19 -3.89 25.14
C VAL A 289 -17.03 -2.66 25.45
N ASN A 290 -16.42 -1.50 25.67
CA ASN A 290 -17.16 -0.26 25.95
C ASN A 290 -18.10 0.14 24.79
N MET A 291 -17.63 -0.02 23.54
CA MET A 291 -18.44 0.21 22.34
C MET A 291 -19.65 -0.73 22.28
N LEU A 292 -19.45 -2.02 22.52
CA LEU A 292 -20.52 -3.01 22.52
C LEU A 292 -21.58 -2.70 23.60
N MET A 293 -21.13 -2.42 24.82
CA MET A 293 -22.03 -2.14 25.95
C MET A 293 -22.87 -0.89 25.72
N THR A 294 -22.27 0.16 25.16
CA THR A 294 -22.98 1.38 24.77
C THR A 294 -24.02 1.06 23.69
N ASN A 295 -23.63 0.31 22.65
CA ASN A 295 -24.50 -0.02 21.53
C ASN A 295 -25.71 -0.89 21.92
N ILE A 296 -25.52 -1.90 22.77
CA ILE A 296 -26.62 -2.77 23.23
C ILE A 296 -27.59 -2.00 24.14
N THR A 297 -27.07 -1.13 25.01
CA THR A 297 -27.91 -0.34 25.93
C THR A 297 -28.83 0.62 25.17
N HIS A 298 -28.35 1.25 24.09
CA HIS A 298 -29.16 2.15 23.27
C HIS A 298 -30.26 1.46 22.45
N GLN A 299 -30.14 0.15 22.18
CA GLN A 299 -31.18 -0.59 21.45
C GLN A 299 -32.30 -1.10 22.35
N GLN A 300 -32.12 -1.06 23.67
CA GLN A 300 -33.11 -1.50 24.67
C GLN A 300 -33.94 -0.35 25.27
N ALA A 301 -33.60 0.90 24.93
CA ALA A 301 -34.30 2.12 25.33
C ALA A 301 -35.23 2.61 24.21
#